data_AF-A0A3Q2Z7N1-F1
#
_entry.id   AF-A0A3Q2Z7N1-F1
#
_cell.length_a   1.000
_cell.length_b   1.000
_cell.length_c   1.000
_cell.angle_alpha   90.00
_cell.angle_beta   90.00
_cell.angle_gamma   90.00
#
_symmetry.space_group_name_H-M   'P 1'
#
loop_
_entity.id
_entity.type
_entity.pdbx_description
1 polymer ?
#
loop_
_entity_poly.entity_id
_entity_poly.type
_entity_poly.pdbx_seq_one_letter_code
_entity_poly.pdbx_strand_id
1 'polypeptide(L)'
;MSRLESDAATLFDCHQSGGAFPYYFDQGLPKVPVPPLKQTLDTYLKCVRHLVKDEQFRKTEAIVEKFGAPGGLGQVLQKKLLERRDKTENWVCNEGWDKMEKSQWRALMGFARFSFFFGLTIQSHHDGHLLGVYLKKMKSSTSIMFFFALDVVTDSKPLSEAEILSQLEKTASMAGNAQERFPPFGLLTSDGRTEWARARDILAKDQTNMDSLALIESCLCVLCLDEASGTKATDTERALLMLHGGGWEKNGANRWYDKSMQFVVGMDGICGVVCEHSAFEGVVLRVLWFSSRLVKNLDMDVFTFKGYGKEFIKKQKMSPDAFVQVALQLAFFKCSGKLVSTYESASIRRFRDGRVDNIRSATVEALAFVKSMTDERSPHTETEKMKRLRDALSAQTNYTIAAITGMAIDNHLLGLLKSAKELNMERPEIFCDETYLASNRFILSTSQVPTAVEMFCCYGPVVHNGYGACYNPQPDHIVFCVSSFWESTQTSSAVFVKALNEGLLEIRDLSCPHPR
;
A
#
# COMPACT_ATOMS: atom_id res chain seq x y z
N MET A 1 -4.04 -33.14 15.45
CA MET A 1 -5.31 -32.40 15.64
C MET A 1 -5.45 -31.95 17.08
N SER A 2 -5.49 -32.87 18.06
CA SER A 2 -5.68 -32.64 19.52
C SER A 2 -4.64 -31.78 20.30
N ARG A 3 -3.90 -30.88 19.64
CA ARG A 3 -3.10 -29.79 20.24
C ARG A 3 -3.20 -28.45 19.50
N LEU A 4 -4.08 -28.34 18.49
CA LEU A 4 -4.42 -27.08 17.83
C LEU A 4 -5.85 -26.62 18.19
N GLU A 5 -6.65 -27.51 18.79
CA GLU A 5 -8.03 -27.25 19.20
C GLU A 5 -8.13 -26.65 20.61
N SER A 6 -7.14 -26.92 21.48
CA SER A 6 -7.01 -26.30 22.81
C SER A 6 -6.83 -24.79 22.73
N ASP A 7 -5.98 -24.34 21.81
CA ASP A 7 -5.51 -22.96 21.71
C ASP A 7 -6.54 -22.08 20.96
N ALA A 8 -7.47 -22.72 20.23
CA ALA A 8 -8.63 -22.08 19.62
C ALA A 8 -9.76 -21.84 20.64
N ALA A 9 -9.90 -22.69 21.67
CA ALA A 9 -10.94 -22.55 22.69
C ALA A 9 -10.75 -21.28 23.55
N THR A 10 -9.49 -20.91 23.85
CA THR A 10 -9.15 -19.71 24.63
C THR A 10 -9.44 -18.38 23.91
N LEU A 11 -9.73 -18.41 22.61
CA LEU A 11 -10.05 -17.20 21.83
C LEU A 11 -11.52 -16.77 21.89
N PHE A 12 -12.44 -17.64 22.33
CA PHE A 12 -13.88 -17.37 22.33
C PHE A 12 -14.45 -16.87 23.67
N ASP A 13 -13.79 -17.16 24.80
CA ASP A 13 -14.36 -16.94 26.14
C ASP A 13 -14.21 -15.49 26.64
N CYS A 14 -13.42 -14.66 25.95
CA CYS A 14 -13.18 -13.26 26.35
C CYS A 14 -14.40 -12.33 26.13
N HIS A 15 -15.46 -12.80 25.47
CA HIS A 15 -16.59 -11.94 25.07
C HIS A 15 -17.61 -11.63 26.19
N GLN A 16 -17.49 -12.23 27.39
CA GLN A 16 -18.44 -12.03 28.50
C GLN A 16 -17.92 -11.21 29.69
N SER A 17 -16.68 -10.71 29.66
CA SER A 17 -16.16 -9.80 30.69
C SER A 17 -15.76 -8.44 30.10
N GLY A 18 -16.37 -7.37 30.61
CA GLY A 18 -16.16 -5.99 30.15
C GLY A 18 -14.83 -5.38 30.60
N GLY A 19 -13.71 -6.08 30.35
CA GLY A 19 -12.37 -5.56 30.58
C GLY A 19 -11.83 -4.81 29.36
N ALA A 20 -11.07 -3.74 29.60
CA ALA A 20 -10.33 -3.06 28.53
C ALA A 20 -9.33 -4.01 27.87
N PHE A 21 -9.11 -3.85 26.55
CA PHE A 21 -8.10 -4.62 25.80
C PHE A 21 -6.72 -4.51 26.48
N PRO A 22 -6.12 -5.62 26.96
CA PRO A 22 -4.88 -5.53 27.72
C PRO A 22 -3.70 -5.15 26.84
N TYR A 23 -2.91 -4.16 27.27
CA TYR A 23 -1.61 -3.77 26.68
C TYR A 23 -0.53 -4.89 26.69
N TYR A 24 -0.88 -6.11 27.11
CA TYR A 24 0.04 -7.22 27.37
C TYR A 24 0.48 -8.00 26.10
N PHE A 25 -0.19 -7.83 24.96
CA PHE A 25 0.08 -8.65 23.77
C PHE A 25 1.49 -8.49 23.19
N ASP A 26 2.11 -7.30 23.29
CA ASP A 26 3.39 -7.03 22.63
C ASP A 26 4.60 -7.69 23.32
N GLN A 27 4.55 -7.85 24.65
CA GLN A 27 5.65 -8.48 25.41
C GLN A 27 5.88 -9.95 25.03
N GLY A 28 4.89 -10.63 24.43
CA GLY A 28 5.02 -12.00 23.94
C GLY A 28 5.60 -12.15 22.53
N LEU A 29 5.63 -11.08 21.72
CA LEU A 29 6.07 -11.18 20.32
C LEU A 29 7.60 -11.28 20.20
N PRO A 30 8.15 -12.02 19.23
CA PRO A 30 9.57 -12.02 18.93
C PRO A 30 10.03 -10.69 18.29
N LYS A 31 11.30 -10.30 18.51
CA LYS A 31 11.95 -9.22 17.74
C LYS A 31 12.20 -9.68 16.30
N VAL A 32 12.11 -8.76 15.33
CA VAL A 32 12.44 -9.02 13.91
C VAL A 32 13.85 -9.64 13.81
N PRO A 33 14.05 -10.75 13.09
CA PRO A 33 15.37 -11.35 12.89
C PRO A 33 16.24 -10.44 12.00
N VAL A 34 17.56 -10.63 12.05
CA VAL A 34 18.48 -10.10 11.02
C VAL A 34 18.91 -11.28 10.16
N PRO A 35 18.62 -11.31 8.84
CA PRO A 35 19.02 -12.42 7.98
C PRO A 35 20.55 -12.60 7.93
N PRO A 36 21.07 -13.80 7.64
CA PRO A 36 22.49 -13.99 7.36
C PRO A 36 22.92 -13.17 6.13
N LEU A 37 24.01 -12.40 6.25
CA LEU A 37 24.54 -11.56 5.17
C LEU A 37 24.61 -12.31 3.82
N LYS A 38 25.21 -13.51 3.82
CA LYS A 38 25.38 -14.30 2.60
C LYS A 38 24.03 -14.66 1.96
N GLN A 39 23.03 -15.06 2.74
CA GLN A 39 21.68 -15.36 2.23
C GLN A 39 21.08 -14.13 1.51
N THR A 40 21.19 -12.95 2.12
CA THR A 40 20.68 -11.72 1.52
C THR A 40 21.41 -11.34 0.24
N LEU A 41 22.73 -11.53 0.17
CA LEU A 41 23.53 -11.27 -1.02
C LEU A 41 23.26 -12.30 -2.15
N ASP A 42 23.20 -13.59 -1.83
CA ASP A 42 22.85 -14.68 -2.76
C ASP A 42 21.45 -14.45 -3.36
N THR A 43 20.45 -14.14 -2.51
CA THR A 43 19.08 -13.87 -2.96
C THR A 43 18.98 -12.57 -3.76
N TYR A 44 19.70 -11.51 -3.37
CA TYR A 44 19.78 -10.27 -4.15
C TYR A 44 20.28 -10.53 -5.58
N LEU A 45 21.40 -11.25 -5.73
CA LEU A 45 21.93 -11.64 -7.03
C LEU A 45 20.92 -12.49 -7.84
N LYS A 46 20.23 -13.47 -7.22
CA LYS A 46 19.17 -14.24 -7.90
C LYS A 46 18.04 -13.34 -8.41
N CYS A 47 17.57 -12.38 -7.61
CA CYS A 47 16.51 -11.45 -7.99
C CYS A 47 16.91 -10.57 -9.19
N VAL A 48 18.12 -10.00 -9.19
CA VAL A 48 18.52 -9.03 -10.23
C VAL A 48 19.06 -9.68 -11.51
N ARG A 49 19.54 -10.93 -11.46
CA ARG A 49 20.24 -11.61 -12.58
C ARG A 49 19.56 -11.50 -13.95
N HIS A 50 18.24 -11.50 -13.97
CA HIS A 50 17.43 -11.53 -15.20
C HIS A 50 16.77 -10.17 -15.53
N LEU A 51 16.98 -9.16 -14.69
CA LEU A 51 16.45 -7.80 -14.83
C LEU A 51 17.49 -6.81 -15.42
N VAL A 52 18.77 -7.20 -15.43
CA VAL A 52 19.89 -6.42 -15.99
C VAL A 52 20.66 -7.21 -17.06
N LYS A 53 21.50 -6.51 -17.84
CA LYS A 53 22.37 -7.13 -18.87
C LYS A 53 23.52 -7.90 -18.22
N ASP A 54 24.03 -8.94 -18.90
CA ASP A 54 25.15 -9.77 -18.40
C ASP A 54 26.40 -8.97 -18.00
N GLU A 55 26.78 -7.95 -18.77
CA GLU A 55 27.94 -7.09 -18.46
C GLU A 55 27.72 -6.28 -17.18
N GLN A 56 26.49 -5.80 -16.96
CA GLN A 56 26.10 -5.09 -15.74
C GLN A 56 26.04 -6.05 -14.55
N PHE A 57 25.48 -7.24 -14.75
CA PHE A 57 25.41 -8.27 -13.70
C PHE A 57 26.79 -8.66 -13.18
N ARG A 58 27.78 -8.88 -14.05
CA ARG A 58 29.17 -9.20 -13.64
C ARG A 58 29.82 -8.10 -12.78
N LYS A 59 29.46 -6.84 -13.00
CA LYS A 59 29.92 -5.71 -12.16
C LYS A 59 29.26 -5.77 -10.78
N THR A 60 27.94 -5.96 -10.73
CA THR A 60 27.20 -6.17 -9.48
C THR A 60 27.70 -7.39 -8.69
N GLU A 61 27.99 -8.50 -9.37
CA GLU A 61 28.53 -9.74 -8.79
C GLU A 61 29.86 -9.48 -8.09
N ALA A 62 30.84 -8.87 -8.77
CA ALA A 62 32.13 -8.50 -8.18
C ALA A 62 32.01 -7.50 -7.00
N ILE A 63 31.08 -6.54 -7.09
CA ILE A 63 30.80 -5.59 -5.99
C ILE A 63 30.20 -6.31 -4.78
N VAL A 64 29.29 -7.27 -5.01
CA VAL A 64 28.65 -8.08 -3.97
C VAL A 64 29.65 -9.03 -3.30
N GLU A 65 30.52 -9.69 -4.07
CA GLU A 65 31.60 -10.53 -3.54
C GLU A 65 32.54 -9.71 -2.64
N LYS A 66 33.03 -8.57 -3.14
CA LYS A 66 33.88 -7.61 -2.39
C LYS A 66 33.21 -7.12 -1.11
N PHE A 67 31.90 -6.88 -1.13
CA PHE A 67 31.13 -6.45 0.04
C PHE A 67 30.91 -7.57 1.07
N GLY A 68 30.65 -8.80 0.61
CA GLY A 68 30.37 -9.97 1.46
C GLY A 68 31.59 -10.75 1.96
N ALA A 69 32.78 -10.47 1.42
CA ALA A 69 34.04 -11.16 1.71
C ALA A 69 34.38 -11.26 3.21
N PRO A 70 35.21 -12.24 3.64
CA PRO A 70 35.75 -12.31 5.00
C PRO A 70 36.48 -11.01 5.39
N GLY A 71 36.04 -10.38 6.49
CA GLY A 71 36.53 -9.06 6.91
C GLY A 71 36.06 -7.88 6.06
N GLY A 72 35.24 -8.13 5.03
CA GLY A 72 34.66 -7.13 4.14
C GLY A 72 33.61 -6.24 4.83
N LEU A 73 33.32 -5.11 4.21
CA LEU A 73 32.46 -4.06 4.78
C LEU A 73 31.07 -4.56 5.18
N GLY A 74 30.48 -5.49 4.42
CA GLY A 74 29.19 -6.10 4.74
C GLY A 74 29.20 -6.80 6.09
N GLN A 75 30.32 -7.41 6.51
CA GLN A 75 30.43 -8.07 7.82
C GLN A 75 30.49 -7.07 8.99
N VAL A 76 31.14 -5.93 8.78
CA VAL A 76 31.16 -4.81 9.75
C VAL A 76 29.74 -4.24 9.94
N LEU A 77 29.02 -4.03 8.83
CA LEU A 77 27.64 -3.53 8.84
C LEU A 77 26.66 -4.57 9.42
N GLN A 78 26.83 -5.85 9.12
CA GLN A 78 26.06 -6.95 9.72
C GLN A 78 26.19 -6.95 11.24
N LYS A 79 27.42 -6.82 11.78
CA LYS A 79 27.65 -6.75 13.23
C LYS A 79 26.94 -5.53 13.84
N LYS A 80 27.09 -4.36 13.22
CA LYS A 80 26.41 -3.12 13.67
C LYS A 80 24.88 -3.26 13.68
N LEU A 81 24.31 -4.00 12.73
CA LEU A 81 22.87 -4.24 12.64
C LEU A 81 22.37 -5.27 13.66
N LEU A 82 23.16 -6.30 13.97
CA LEU A 82 22.89 -7.21 15.08
C LEU A 82 22.92 -6.47 16.43
N GLU A 83 23.96 -5.66 16.67
CA GLU A 83 24.04 -4.80 17.86
C GLU A 83 22.86 -3.83 17.99
N ARG A 84 22.27 -3.38 16.87
CA ARG A 84 21.02 -2.60 16.88
C ARG A 84 19.84 -3.47 17.31
N ARG A 85 19.66 -4.62 16.67
CA ARG A 85 18.52 -5.54 16.89
C ARG A 85 18.40 -6.04 18.32
N ASP A 86 19.51 -6.13 19.06
CA ASP A 86 19.46 -6.45 20.48
C ASP A 86 19.03 -5.23 21.32
N LYS A 87 19.44 -4.01 20.94
CA LYS A 87 19.21 -2.73 21.64
C LYS A 87 17.86 -2.05 21.32
N THR A 88 17.15 -2.45 20.28
CA THR A 88 15.85 -1.89 19.85
C THR A 88 14.77 -2.97 19.83
N GLU A 89 13.50 -2.64 20.08
CA GLU A 89 12.41 -3.63 19.95
C GLU A 89 12.20 -4.09 18.50
N ASN A 90 12.13 -3.13 17.58
CA ASN A 90 12.28 -3.38 16.15
C ASN A 90 13.50 -2.63 15.60
N TRP A 91 14.38 -3.34 14.88
CA TRP A 91 15.54 -2.74 14.23
C TRP A 91 15.19 -2.06 12.89
N VAL A 92 14.00 -2.32 12.36
CA VAL A 92 13.40 -1.79 11.12
C VAL A 92 12.50 -0.56 11.38
N CYS A 93 12.13 -0.28 12.64
CA CYS A 93 11.23 0.84 12.99
C CYS A 93 11.63 1.43 14.36
N ASN A 94 11.93 2.73 14.42
CA ASN A 94 12.22 3.46 15.67
C ASN A 94 12.07 4.98 15.42
N GLU A 95 11.92 5.82 16.45
CA GLU A 95 11.55 7.24 16.32
C GLU A 95 12.50 8.09 15.46
N GLY A 96 13.81 7.83 15.53
CA GLY A 96 14.81 8.48 14.68
C GLY A 96 14.69 8.12 13.19
N TRP A 97 13.96 7.05 12.86
CA TRP A 97 13.72 6.63 11.49
C TRP A 97 12.78 7.60 10.82
N ASP A 98 11.65 7.94 11.44
CA ASP A 98 10.54 8.62 10.75
C ASP A 98 10.97 9.94 10.06
N LYS A 99 11.94 10.68 10.62
CA LYS A 99 12.52 11.88 9.98
C LYS A 99 13.45 11.58 8.79
N MET A 100 14.30 10.55 8.85
CA MET A 100 15.28 10.22 7.80
C MET A 100 14.73 9.23 6.75
N GLU A 101 13.82 8.37 7.16
CA GLU A 101 13.07 7.44 6.34
C GLU A 101 12.19 8.17 5.32
N LYS A 102 11.51 9.23 5.79
CA LYS A 102 10.82 10.20 4.93
C LYS A 102 11.74 10.83 3.89
N SER A 103 13.08 10.83 4.00
CA SER A 103 13.99 11.35 2.97
C SER A 103 14.58 10.29 2.03
N GLN A 104 14.77 9.04 2.49
CA GLN A 104 15.33 7.97 1.65
C GLN A 104 14.30 7.14 0.89
N TRP A 105 13.12 6.84 1.45
CA TRP A 105 12.05 6.28 0.62
C TRP A 105 11.63 7.30 -0.45
N ARG A 106 11.67 8.61 -0.16
CA ARG A 106 11.51 9.72 -1.13
C ARG A 106 12.37 9.59 -2.41
N ALA A 107 13.44 8.77 -2.39
CA ALA A 107 14.34 8.51 -3.51
C ALA A 107 14.41 7.02 -3.94
N LEU A 108 13.69 6.11 -3.27
CA LEU A 108 13.65 4.67 -3.55
C LEU A 108 12.22 4.22 -3.90
N MET A 109 11.27 4.45 -3.00
CA MET A 109 9.84 4.37 -3.27
C MET A 109 9.33 5.75 -3.65
N GLY A 110 9.27 6.03 -4.95
CA GLY A 110 8.58 7.23 -5.43
C GLY A 110 7.11 7.25 -5.00
N PHE A 111 6.51 8.43 -5.13
CA PHE A 111 5.27 8.82 -4.46
C PHE A 111 4.09 7.85 -4.70
N ALA A 112 3.84 6.93 -3.77
CA ALA A 112 2.59 6.19 -3.72
C ALA A 112 1.84 6.43 -2.41
N ARG A 113 0.53 6.58 -2.54
CA ARG A 113 -0.39 6.42 -1.41
C ARG A 113 -1.81 5.97 -1.93
N PHE A 114 -2.41 4.96 -1.28
CA PHE A 114 -3.72 4.23 -1.35
C PHE A 114 -5.04 4.82 -0.75
N SER A 115 -6.21 4.53 -1.37
CA SER A 115 -7.57 4.74 -0.80
C SER A 115 -8.44 3.47 -0.79
N PHE A 116 -9.52 3.47 -0.01
CA PHE A 116 -10.58 2.45 0.00
C PHE A 116 -11.96 3.04 -0.35
N PHE A 117 -12.82 2.19 -0.89
CA PHE A 117 -14.27 2.40 -0.97
C PHE A 117 -15.00 1.62 0.14
N PHE A 118 -16.13 2.10 0.66
CA PHE A 118 -16.91 1.45 1.72
C PHE A 118 -18.43 1.55 1.51
N GLY A 119 -19.14 0.46 1.79
CA GLY A 119 -20.35 0.55 2.62
C GLY A 119 -19.96 0.19 4.06
N LEU A 120 -20.31 1.02 5.06
CA LEU A 120 -19.85 0.83 6.44
C LEU A 120 -20.97 1.08 7.45
N THR A 121 -21.19 0.09 8.33
CA THR A 121 -21.93 0.24 9.59
C THR A 121 -20.92 0.45 10.71
N ILE A 122 -21.10 1.50 11.51
CA ILE A 122 -20.12 1.88 12.55
C ILE A 122 -20.32 0.97 13.79
N GLN A 123 -19.22 0.46 14.34
CA GLN A 123 -19.17 0.01 15.74
C GLN A 123 -18.33 0.99 16.55
N SER A 124 -18.75 1.23 17.80
CA SER A 124 -18.19 2.26 18.67
C SER A 124 -16.88 1.85 19.34
N HIS A 125 -16.01 2.85 19.56
CA HIS A 125 -14.92 2.81 20.54
C HIS A 125 -15.23 3.83 21.63
N HIS A 126 -14.83 3.54 22.88
CA HIS A 126 -15.34 4.27 24.06
C HIS A 126 -14.58 5.55 24.44
N ASP A 127 -13.32 5.71 24.01
CA ASP A 127 -12.39 6.70 24.59
C ASP A 127 -12.04 7.88 23.65
N GLY A 128 -12.91 8.19 22.68
CA GLY A 128 -12.67 9.24 21.69
C GLY A 128 -13.45 10.53 21.96
N HIS A 129 -12.79 11.58 22.48
CA HIS A 129 -13.49 12.82 22.85
C HIS A 129 -14.04 13.65 21.67
N LEU A 130 -13.39 13.61 20.51
CA LEU A 130 -13.70 14.48 19.35
C LEU A 130 -13.79 13.65 18.06
N LEU A 131 -14.92 13.65 17.35
CA LEU A 131 -15.14 12.90 16.11
C LEU A 131 -15.45 13.84 14.95
N GLY A 132 -14.61 13.79 13.93
CA GLY A 132 -14.84 14.54 12.70
C GLY A 132 -14.39 15.98 12.86
N VAL A 133 -13.63 16.44 11.88
CA VAL A 133 -13.75 17.82 11.46
C VAL A 133 -14.65 17.82 10.23
N TYR A 134 -15.85 18.40 10.37
CA TYR A 134 -16.85 18.40 9.32
C TYR A 134 -16.45 19.34 8.18
N LEU A 135 -16.55 18.83 6.95
CA LEU A 135 -16.20 19.53 5.72
C LEU A 135 -17.39 19.52 4.75
N LYS A 136 -17.85 20.74 4.37
CA LYS A 136 -18.87 20.99 3.36
C LYS A 136 -18.36 21.99 2.32
N LYS A 137 -18.80 21.80 1.08
CA LYS A 137 -18.62 22.74 -0.02
C LYS A 137 -19.92 23.48 -0.34
N MET A 138 -19.84 24.79 -0.52
CA MET A 138 -20.98 25.64 -0.90
C MET A 138 -21.14 25.76 -2.43
N LYS A 139 -22.39 25.75 -2.92
CA LYS A 139 -22.72 26.06 -4.32
C LYS A 139 -22.66 27.58 -4.58
N SER A 140 -21.48 28.07 -4.96
CA SER A 140 -21.31 29.34 -5.65
C SER A 140 -20.05 29.31 -6.53
N SER A 141 -19.85 30.33 -7.37
CA SER A 141 -18.65 30.52 -8.20
C SER A 141 -17.36 30.85 -7.41
N THR A 142 -17.33 30.53 -6.12
CA THR A 142 -16.26 30.82 -5.16
C THR A 142 -16.16 29.66 -4.17
N SER A 143 -15.03 28.95 -4.18
CA SER A 143 -14.80 27.73 -3.38
C SER A 143 -14.56 28.07 -1.91
N ILE A 144 -15.67 28.18 -1.17
CA ILE A 144 -15.70 28.37 0.29
C ILE A 144 -15.74 27.00 0.96
N MET A 145 -15.06 26.86 2.09
CA MET A 145 -14.99 25.63 2.87
C MET A 145 -14.94 25.92 4.36
N PHE A 146 -15.52 25.04 5.16
CA PHE A 146 -15.57 25.16 6.62
C PHE A 146 -15.03 23.90 7.28
N PHE A 147 -14.41 24.06 8.44
CA PHE A 147 -13.92 22.99 9.31
C PHE A 147 -14.62 23.16 10.67
N PHE A 148 -15.49 22.21 11.07
CA PHE A 148 -16.16 22.27 12.37
C PHE A 148 -15.72 21.10 13.25
N ALA A 149 -15.32 21.38 14.49
CA ALA A 149 -15.16 20.36 15.53
C ALA A 149 -16.54 19.82 15.96
N LEU A 150 -16.61 18.52 16.25
CA LEU A 150 -17.77 17.85 16.83
C LEU A 150 -17.32 16.94 17.98
N ASP A 151 -17.74 17.28 19.19
CA ASP A 151 -17.56 16.42 20.36
C ASP A 151 -18.58 15.27 20.30
N VAL A 152 -18.12 14.04 20.56
CA VAL A 152 -19.00 12.86 20.64
C VAL A 152 -18.96 12.15 21.98
N VAL A 153 -18.15 12.63 22.93
CA VAL A 153 -18.20 12.19 24.32
C VAL A 153 -18.42 13.41 25.21
N THR A 154 -19.68 13.62 25.61
CA THR A 154 -20.10 14.68 26.54
C THR A 154 -20.33 14.07 27.92
N ASP A 155 -19.84 14.70 28.99
CA ASP A 155 -19.95 14.19 30.37
C ASP A 155 -19.53 12.71 30.53
N SER A 156 -18.45 12.32 29.82
CA SER A 156 -17.91 10.96 29.75
C SER A 156 -18.89 9.91 29.18
N LYS A 157 -19.89 10.32 28.38
CA LYS A 157 -20.82 9.43 27.69
C LYS A 157 -20.76 9.66 26.17
N PRO A 158 -20.66 8.59 25.35
CA PRO A 158 -20.85 8.69 23.91
C PRO A 158 -22.24 9.23 23.56
N LEU A 159 -22.30 10.14 22.58
CA LEU A 159 -23.57 10.60 21.99
C LEU A 159 -24.27 9.46 21.23
N SER A 160 -25.60 9.47 21.24
CA SER A 160 -26.41 8.56 20.42
C SER A 160 -26.39 8.96 18.93
N GLU A 161 -26.76 8.02 18.05
CA GLU A 161 -26.86 8.27 16.60
C GLU A 161 -27.77 9.45 16.25
N ALA A 162 -28.86 9.64 17.00
CA ALA A 162 -29.80 10.75 16.82
C ALA A 162 -29.21 12.11 17.24
N GLU A 163 -28.39 12.13 18.30
CA GLU A 163 -27.68 13.34 18.73
C GLU A 163 -26.58 13.70 17.74
N ILE A 164 -25.78 12.71 17.28
CA ILE A 164 -24.78 12.90 16.23
C ILE A 164 -25.43 13.43 14.95
N LEU A 165 -26.52 12.82 14.49
CA LEU A 165 -27.29 13.29 13.33
C LEU A 165 -27.76 14.74 13.52
N SER A 166 -28.33 15.08 14.68
CA SER A 166 -28.78 16.44 14.97
C SER A 166 -27.62 17.46 14.96
N GLN A 167 -26.42 17.09 15.37
CA GLN A 167 -25.25 17.97 15.25
C GLN A 167 -24.78 18.10 13.79
N LEU A 168 -24.78 17.02 13.01
CA LEU A 168 -24.45 17.05 11.58
C LEU A 168 -25.46 17.89 10.77
N GLU A 169 -26.75 17.85 11.11
CA GLU A 169 -27.77 18.72 10.51
C GLU A 169 -27.52 20.20 10.83
N LYS A 170 -27.18 20.53 12.09
CA LYS A 170 -26.84 21.90 12.51
C LYS A 170 -25.60 22.40 11.78
N THR A 171 -24.50 21.64 11.74
CA THR A 171 -23.28 22.08 11.07
C THR A 171 -23.48 22.18 9.55
N ALA A 172 -24.24 21.26 8.94
CA ALA A 172 -24.62 21.34 7.53
C ALA A 172 -25.49 22.57 7.19
N SER A 173 -26.32 23.02 8.15
CA SER A 173 -27.09 24.27 8.07
C SER A 173 -26.21 25.50 8.27
N MET A 174 -25.32 25.51 9.26
CA MET A 174 -24.35 26.60 9.49
C MET A 174 -23.48 26.83 8.25
N ALA A 175 -22.90 25.75 7.69
CA ALA A 175 -22.11 25.80 6.45
C ALA A 175 -22.93 26.24 5.23
N GLY A 176 -24.25 26.03 5.23
CA GLY A 176 -25.17 26.46 4.18
C GLY A 176 -25.60 27.93 4.28
N ASN A 177 -25.54 28.52 5.47
CA ASN A 177 -26.05 29.87 5.76
C ASN A 177 -24.94 30.90 6.08
N ALA A 178 -23.69 30.45 6.21
CA ALA A 178 -22.54 31.30 6.52
C ALA A 178 -22.30 32.37 5.43
N GLN A 179 -22.28 33.64 5.85
CA GLN A 179 -21.91 34.77 4.98
C GLN A 179 -20.39 34.93 4.85
N GLU A 180 -19.64 34.50 5.87
CA GLU A 180 -18.17 34.52 5.88
C GLU A 180 -17.57 33.48 4.94
N ARG A 181 -16.43 33.82 4.34
CA ARG A 181 -15.83 33.09 3.22
C ARG A 181 -14.39 32.67 3.53
N PHE A 182 -14.24 31.53 4.20
CA PHE A 182 -12.92 30.98 4.49
C PHE A 182 -12.29 30.29 3.26
N PRO A 183 -10.98 30.46 3.03
CA PRO A 183 -10.23 29.72 2.02
C PRO A 183 -10.29 28.19 2.22
N PRO A 184 -10.16 27.39 1.15
CA PRO A 184 -10.16 25.93 1.23
C PRO A 184 -8.81 25.38 1.75
N PHE A 185 -8.48 25.63 3.02
CA PHE A 185 -7.19 25.28 3.63
C PHE A 185 -6.83 23.79 3.52
N GLY A 186 -7.81 22.88 3.49
CA GLY A 186 -7.60 21.45 3.27
C GLY A 186 -6.83 21.11 1.99
N LEU A 187 -6.99 21.93 0.94
CA LEU A 187 -6.26 21.80 -0.31
C LEU A 187 -4.73 21.92 -0.13
N LEU A 188 -4.26 22.65 0.89
CA LEU A 188 -2.83 22.82 1.17
C LEU A 188 -2.18 21.51 1.65
N THR A 189 -2.92 20.66 2.36
CA THR A 189 -2.44 19.33 2.81
C THR A 189 -2.24 18.34 1.66
N SER A 190 -2.82 18.64 0.50
CA SER A 190 -2.82 17.78 -0.68
C SER A 190 -1.57 17.99 -1.56
N ASP A 191 -0.92 19.15 -1.43
CA ASP A 191 0.30 19.53 -2.15
C ASP A 191 1.53 18.73 -1.67
N GLY A 192 2.68 18.96 -2.31
CA GLY A 192 3.94 18.32 -1.98
C GLY A 192 4.39 18.52 -0.54
N ARG A 193 5.10 17.54 0.04
CA ARG A 193 5.50 17.59 1.46
C ARG A 193 6.42 18.76 1.81
N THR A 194 7.15 19.31 0.84
CA THR A 194 8.03 20.47 1.05
C THR A 194 7.24 21.78 0.90
N GLU A 195 6.16 21.73 0.14
CA GLU A 195 5.27 22.83 -0.23
C GLU A 195 4.28 23.06 0.92
N TRP A 196 3.60 21.98 1.34
CA TRP A 196 2.74 21.94 2.52
C TRP A 196 3.50 22.31 3.80
N ALA A 197 4.72 21.81 4.02
CA ALA A 197 5.51 22.21 5.20
C ALA A 197 5.72 23.74 5.25
N ARG A 198 6.16 24.34 4.14
CA ARG A 198 6.33 25.80 4.02
C ARG A 198 5.02 26.56 4.18
N ALA A 199 3.89 26.00 3.73
CA ALA A 199 2.58 26.60 3.93
C ALA A 199 2.12 26.51 5.41
N ARG A 200 2.29 25.36 6.07
CA ARG A 200 1.97 25.18 7.50
C ARG A 200 2.82 26.08 8.39
N ASP A 201 4.10 26.28 8.06
CA ASP A 201 5.01 27.22 8.74
C ASP A 201 4.59 28.70 8.57
N ILE A 202 3.76 29.03 7.57
CA ILE A 202 3.15 30.36 7.39
C ILE A 202 1.82 30.45 8.15
N LEU A 203 0.97 29.41 8.07
CA LEU A 203 -0.30 29.36 8.80
C LEU A 203 -0.08 29.47 10.32
N ALA A 204 0.87 28.73 10.86
CA ALA A 204 1.21 28.66 12.28
C ALA A 204 1.86 29.94 12.86
N LYS A 205 1.84 31.06 12.12
CA LYS A 205 2.22 32.40 12.63
C LYS A 205 1.02 33.17 13.23
N ASP A 206 -0.19 32.71 12.95
CA ASP A 206 -1.43 33.23 13.51
C ASP A 206 -1.98 32.26 14.57
N GLN A 207 -2.51 32.81 15.68
CA GLN A 207 -3.00 32.01 16.80
C GLN A 207 -4.25 31.19 16.43
N THR A 208 -5.20 31.79 15.73
CA THR A 208 -6.45 31.15 15.31
C THR A 208 -6.17 29.96 14.39
N ASN A 209 -5.18 30.10 13.49
CA ASN A 209 -4.68 29.01 12.66
C ASN A 209 -3.99 27.92 13.49
N MET A 210 -3.16 28.27 14.48
CA MET A 210 -2.52 27.26 15.35
C MET A 210 -3.55 26.45 16.15
N ASP A 211 -4.55 27.11 16.74
CA ASP A 211 -5.59 26.47 17.54
C ASP A 211 -6.45 25.54 16.66
N SER A 212 -6.76 26.00 15.44
CA SER A 212 -7.48 25.21 14.42
C SER A 212 -6.67 23.99 13.96
N LEU A 213 -5.35 24.15 13.71
CA LEU A 213 -4.45 23.05 13.38
C LEU A 213 -4.36 22.04 14.53
N ALA A 214 -4.28 22.48 15.78
CA ALA A 214 -4.22 21.62 16.95
C ALA A 214 -5.50 20.78 17.14
N LEU A 215 -6.68 21.34 16.86
CA LEU A 215 -7.95 20.60 16.86
C LEU A 215 -8.00 19.53 15.75
N ILE A 216 -7.55 19.87 14.53
CA ILE A 216 -7.49 18.90 13.43
C ILE A 216 -6.44 17.81 13.72
N GLU A 217 -5.31 18.15 14.32
CA GLU A 217 -4.25 17.20 14.67
C GLU A 217 -4.67 16.28 15.83
N SER A 218 -5.47 16.75 16.79
CA SER A 218 -5.91 15.98 17.98
C SER A 218 -7.20 15.15 17.84
N CYS A 219 -8.09 15.44 16.87
CA CYS A 219 -9.35 14.70 16.73
C CYS A 219 -9.20 13.19 16.42
N LEU A 220 -10.24 12.37 16.60
CA LEU A 220 -10.18 10.93 16.30
C LEU A 220 -10.04 10.65 14.79
N CYS A 221 -10.84 11.34 13.97
CA CYS A 221 -10.89 11.21 12.51
C CYS A 221 -11.50 12.48 11.89
N VAL A 222 -11.50 12.55 10.55
CA VAL A 222 -12.22 13.57 9.77
C VAL A 222 -13.46 12.95 9.12
N LEU A 223 -14.53 13.74 8.96
CA LEU A 223 -15.76 13.31 8.28
C LEU A 223 -16.11 14.30 7.16
N CYS A 224 -15.87 13.88 5.93
CA CYS A 224 -16.12 14.65 4.72
C CYS A 224 -17.53 14.31 4.21
N LEU A 225 -18.50 15.23 4.31
CA LEU A 225 -19.75 15.06 3.58
C LEU A 225 -19.60 15.72 2.21
N ASP A 226 -19.63 14.91 1.17
CA ASP A 226 -19.24 15.29 -0.18
C ASP A 226 -20.47 15.73 -1.00
N GLU A 227 -20.38 16.91 -1.63
CA GLU A 227 -21.42 17.36 -2.57
C GLU A 227 -21.48 16.41 -3.78
N ALA A 228 -22.68 16.21 -4.32
CA ALA A 228 -22.93 15.27 -5.41
C ALA A 228 -22.04 15.55 -6.63
N SER A 229 -21.27 14.54 -7.02
CA SER A 229 -20.13 14.64 -7.94
C SER A 229 -20.51 14.82 -9.42
N GLY A 230 -21.76 14.52 -9.78
CA GLY A 230 -22.28 14.52 -11.15
C GLY A 230 -21.72 13.41 -12.06
N THR A 231 -20.89 12.52 -11.53
CA THR A 231 -20.21 11.44 -12.26
C THR A 231 -21.01 10.15 -12.26
N LYS A 232 -20.78 9.26 -13.24
CA LYS A 232 -21.42 7.94 -13.28
C LYS A 232 -20.93 7.10 -12.10
N ALA A 233 -21.83 6.40 -11.41
CA ALA A 233 -21.50 5.54 -10.29
C ALA A 233 -20.86 4.20 -10.74
N THR A 234 -19.68 4.26 -11.35
CA THR A 234 -18.80 3.10 -11.61
C THR A 234 -17.75 2.97 -10.49
N ASP A 235 -17.19 1.78 -10.30
CA ASP A 235 -16.14 1.58 -9.29
C ASP A 235 -14.89 2.43 -9.57
N THR A 236 -14.54 2.65 -10.83
CA THR A 236 -13.46 3.57 -11.24
C THR A 236 -13.72 5.01 -10.81
N GLU A 237 -14.91 5.57 -11.08
CA GLU A 237 -15.24 6.96 -10.69
C GLU A 237 -15.30 7.08 -9.16
N ARG A 238 -15.84 6.07 -8.46
CA ARG A 238 -15.84 6.00 -6.99
C ARG A 238 -14.40 5.94 -6.44
N ALA A 239 -13.52 5.17 -7.05
CA ALA A 239 -12.09 5.10 -6.69
C ALA A 239 -11.39 6.46 -6.87
N LEU A 240 -11.62 7.15 -7.99
CA LEU A 240 -11.06 8.48 -8.27
C LEU A 240 -11.59 9.55 -7.28
N LEU A 241 -12.86 9.47 -6.87
CA LEU A 241 -13.43 10.37 -5.86
C LEU A 241 -12.95 10.07 -4.43
N MET A 242 -12.72 8.81 -4.08
CA MET A 242 -12.09 8.45 -2.80
C MET A 242 -10.63 8.88 -2.79
N LEU A 243 -9.87 8.57 -3.85
CA LEU A 243 -8.49 9.00 -3.98
C LEU A 243 -8.40 10.53 -3.85
N HIS A 244 -8.95 11.26 -4.82
CA HIS A 244 -8.65 12.68 -5.01
C HIS A 244 -9.85 13.62 -5.11
N GLY A 245 -11.04 13.16 -4.71
CA GLY A 245 -12.26 13.99 -4.65
C GLY A 245 -12.64 14.65 -5.98
N GLY A 246 -12.06 14.23 -7.11
CA GLY A 246 -12.19 14.92 -8.40
C GLY A 246 -11.56 16.32 -8.48
N GLY A 247 -10.66 16.69 -7.56
CA GLY A 247 -9.96 17.99 -7.55
C GLY A 247 -10.76 19.16 -6.96
N TRP A 248 -10.18 20.37 -6.99
CA TRP A 248 -10.71 21.56 -6.30
C TRP A 248 -12.08 22.04 -6.83
N GLU A 249 -12.38 21.77 -8.10
CA GLU A 249 -13.69 22.06 -8.74
C GLU A 249 -14.79 21.09 -8.29
N LYS A 250 -14.42 19.94 -7.70
CA LYS A 250 -15.29 18.96 -7.03
C LYS A 250 -14.99 18.98 -5.52
N ASN A 251 -14.62 17.86 -4.92
CA ASN A 251 -14.47 17.66 -3.48
C ASN A 251 -13.01 17.42 -3.05
N GLY A 252 -12.03 17.58 -3.94
CA GLY A 252 -10.60 17.37 -3.64
C GLY A 252 -10.00 18.32 -2.60
N ALA A 253 -10.68 19.44 -2.31
CA ALA A 253 -10.36 20.31 -1.18
C ALA A 253 -11.03 19.88 0.14
N ASN A 254 -12.12 19.10 0.08
CA ASN A 254 -13.03 18.71 1.17
C ASN A 254 -12.41 17.60 2.04
N ARG A 255 -11.13 17.77 2.41
CA ARG A 255 -10.20 16.73 2.89
C ARG A 255 -9.11 17.32 3.79
N TRP A 256 -8.44 16.46 4.58
CA TRP A 256 -7.22 16.80 5.31
C TRP A 256 -6.20 15.65 5.27
N TYR A 257 -5.31 15.66 4.29
CA TYR A 257 -4.43 14.56 3.88
C TYR A 257 -3.23 14.27 4.82
N ASP A 258 -3.22 14.89 6.00
CA ASP A 258 -2.39 14.55 7.15
C ASP A 258 -3.13 13.75 8.23
N LYS A 259 -4.47 13.66 8.19
CA LYS A 259 -5.22 12.87 9.17
C LYS A 259 -5.18 11.38 8.84
N SER A 260 -4.86 10.57 9.85
CA SER A 260 -4.80 9.11 9.76
C SER A 260 -6.06 8.47 9.20
N MET A 261 -7.26 9.01 9.46
CA MET A 261 -8.52 8.51 8.89
C MET A 261 -9.45 9.67 8.55
N GLN A 262 -9.96 9.69 7.32
CA GLN A 262 -10.97 10.61 6.82
C GLN A 262 -12.07 9.77 6.17
N PHE A 263 -13.23 9.68 6.82
CA PHE A 263 -14.40 9.00 6.27
C PHE A 263 -15.09 9.94 5.28
N VAL A 264 -15.49 9.44 4.12
CA VAL A 264 -16.19 10.21 3.09
C VAL A 264 -17.60 9.65 2.92
N VAL A 265 -18.59 10.55 2.88
CA VAL A 265 -20.01 10.22 2.65
C VAL A 265 -20.58 11.22 1.64
N GLY A 266 -20.71 10.81 0.39
CA GLY A 266 -21.24 11.64 -0.69
C GLY A 266 -22.77 11.70 -0.71
N MET A 267 -23.33 12.86 -1.06
CA MET A 267 -24.77 13.05 -1.30
C MET A 267 -25.32 12.18 -2.46
N ASP A 268 -24.43 11.66 -3.31
CA ASP A 268 -24.72 10.72 -4.39
C ASP A 268 -24.53 9.24 -3.96
N GLY A 269 -24.37 8.97 -2.67
CA GLY A 269 -24.19 7.62 -2.10
C GLY A 269 -22.77 7.06 -2.21
N ILE A 270 -21.80 7.89 -2.59
CA ILE A 270 -20.39 7.48 -2.74
C ILE A 270 -19.69 7.58 -1.38
N CYS A 271 -19.46 6.44 -0.73
CA CYS A 271 -18.89 6.36 0.62
C CYS A 271 -17.52 5.63 0.67
N GLY A 272 -16.65 5.97 1.60
CA GLY A 272 -15.33 5.34 1.68
C GLY A 272 -14.40 5.96 2.71
N VAL A 273 -13.09 5.68 2.58
CA VAL A 273 -12.09 6.23 3.49
C VAL A 273 -10.76 6.56 2.79
N VAL A 274 -10.18 7.66 3.26
CA VAL A 274 -8.86 8.20 2.90
C VAL A 274 -8.05 8.22 4.20
N CYS A 275 -6.93 7.50 4.28
CA CYS A 275 -6.21 7.34 5.56
C CYS A 275 -4.81 8.04 5.59
N GLU A 276 -3.87 7.60 6.45
CA GLU A 276 -2.43 7.95 6.42
C GLU A 276 -1.49 6.79 6.87
N HIS A 277 -0.53 6.36 6.03
CA HIS A 277 0.17 5.05 6.08
C HIS A 277 1.51 5.13 6.85
N SER A 278 1.91 6.31 7.35
CA SER A 278 2.93 6.30 8.42
C SER A 278 2.35 5.65 9.68
N ALA A 279 1.05 5.83 9.96
CA ALA A 279 0.40 5.20 11.11
C ALA A 279 0.29 3.66 10.96
N PHE A 280 0.01 3.13 9.77
CA PHE A 280 -0.41 1.73 9.58
C PHE A 280 -0.31 1.24 8.12
N GLU A 281 -0.76 0.01 7.81
CA GLU A 281 -0.50 -0.69 6.54
C GLU A 281 -1.66 -1.54 6.05
N GLY A 282 -1.86 -1.64 4.72
CA GLY A 282 -2.56 -2.67 3.93
C GLY A 282 -4.00 -3.02 4.36
N VAL A 283 -4.12 -3.50 5.60
CA VAL A 283 -5.31 -3.39 6.44
C VAL A 283 -5.75 -1.91 6.62
N VAL A 284 -4.84 -0.92 6.55
CA VAL A 284 -5.12 0.54 6.63
C VAL A 284 -4.10 1.43 5.82
N LEU A 285 -4.44 2.68 5.41
CA LEU A 285 -4.13 3.26 4.06
C LEU A 285 -3.58 4.73 4.03
N ARG A 286 -3.63 5.52 2.90
CA ARG A 286 -3.13 6.95 2.71
C ARG A 286 -3.28 7.51 1.29
N VAL A 287 -3.66 8.75 0.88
CA VAL A 287 -3.72 9.10 -0.60
C VAL A 287 -2.72 10.14 -1.20
N LEU A 288 -2.16 9.78 -2.39
CA LEU A 288 -1.08 10.34 -3.26
C LEU A 288 -1.09 11.88 -3.45
N TRP A 289 -0.03 12.45 -4.03
CA TRP A 289 0.12 13.90 -4.25
C TRP A 289 -1.01 14.52 -5.09
N PHE A 290 -1.28 15.81 -4.87
CA PHE A 290 -2.26 16.59 -5.60
C PHE A 290 -1.65 17.79 -6.29
N SER A 291 -1.97 17.87 -7.57
CA SER A 291 -2.10 19.09 -8.33
C SER A 291 -3.29 18.87 -9.28
N SER A 292 -3.86 19.93 -9.85
CA SER A 292 -4.81 19.79 -10.96
C SER A 292 -4.21 19.00 -12.14
N ARG A 293 -2.87 18.97 -12.25
CA ARG A 293 -2.12 18.08 -13.14
C ARG A 293 -2.24 16.61 -12.75
N LEU A 294 -2.07 16.25 -11.47
CA LEU A 294 -2.08 14.84 -11.02
C LEU A 294 -3.46 14.19 -11.09
N VAL A 295 -4.52 14.96 -10.78
CA VAL A 295 -5.92 14.53 -11.01
C VAL A 295 -6.19 14.21 -12.49
N LYS A 296 -5.51 14.88 -13.42
CA LYS A 296 -5.60 14.64 -14.87
C LYS A 296 -4.57 13.62 -15.39
N ASN A 297 -3.56 13.29 -14.60
CA ASN A 297 -2.47 12.38 -14.97
C ASN A 297 -2.71 10.95 -14.45
N LEU A 298 -3.54 10.74 -13.43
CA LEU A 298 -3.88 9.39 -12.99
C LEU A 298 -4.75 8.67 -14.04
N ASP A 299 -4.25 7.55 -14.55
CA ASP A 299 -5.04 6.53 -15.26
C ASP A 299 -5.42 5.44 -14.24
N MET A 300 -6.67 4.99 -14.25
CA MET A 300 -7.22 4.04 -13.29
C MET A 300 -8.30 3.18 -13.96
N ASP A 301 -8.21 1.87 -13.74
CA ASP A 301 -9.19 0.89 -14.17
C ASP A 301 -9.50 -0.07 -13.01
N VAL A 302 -10.78 -0.09 -12.56
CA VAL A 302 -11.26 -1.01 -11.53
C VAL A 302 -12.01 -2.15 -12.21
N PHE A 303 -11.32 -3.29 -12.28
CA PHE A 303 -11.71 -4.45 -13.07
C PHE A 303 -12.11 -5.63 -12.19
N THR A 304 -13.36 -6.06 -12.29
CA THR A 304 -13.86 -7.28 -11.63
C THR A 304 -13.75 -8.47 -12.58
N PHE A 305 -12.72 -9.31 -12.38
CA PHE A 305 -12.54 -10.56 -13.10
C PHE A 305 -13.58 -11.60 -12.64
N LYS A 306 -14.55 -11.91 -13.50
CA LYS A 306 -15.65 -12.86 -13.24
C LYS A 306 -15.42 -14.27 -13.82
N GLY A 307 -14.21 -14.57 -14.31
CA GLY A 307 -13.91 -15.88 -14.89
C GLY A 307 -13.80 -17.00 -13.86
N TYR A 308 -13.33 -16.67 -12.66
CA TYR A 308 -13.28 -17.50 -11.44
C TYR A 308 -12.72 -16.68 -10.27
N GLY A 309 -12.78 -17.24 -9.05
CA GLY A 309 -12.20 -16.68 -7.83
C GLY A 309 -11.31 -17.67 -7.07
N LYS A 310 -11.02 -17.36 -5.81
CA LYS A 310 -10.08 -18.12 -4.95
C LYS A 310 -10.48 -19.59 -4.75
N GLU A 311 -11.75 -19.95 -4.84
CA GLU A 311 -12.19 -21.36 -4.71
C GLU A 311 -11.89 -22.21 -5.95
N PHE A 312 -11.69 -21.62 -7.14
CA PHE A 312 -11.12 -22.34 -8.28
C PHE A 312 -9.63 -22.62 -8.03
N ILE A 313 -8.87 -21.59 -7.66
CA ILE A 313 -7.42 -21.67 -7.49
C ILE A 313 -7.05 -22.68 -6.37
N LYS A 314 -7.80 -22.67 -5.26
CA LYS A 314 -7.68 -23.68 -4.19
C LYS A 314 -7.93 -25.12 -4.67
N LYS A 315 -8.93 -25.35 -5.55
CA LYS A 315 -9.19 -26.69 -6.11
C LYS A 315 -8.02 -27.21 -6.95
N GLN A 316 -7.26 -26.32 -7.60
CA GLN A 316 -6.00 -26.65 -8.28
C GLN A 316 -4.81 -26.87 -7.33
N LYS A 317 -5.02 -26.79 -6.00
CA LYS A 317 -4.01 -26.87 -4.94
C LYS A 317 -2.94 -25.79 -5.03
N MET A 318 -3.33 -24.59 -5.48
CA MET A 318 -2.46 -23.42 -5.63
C MET A 318 -2.82 -22.34 -4.60
N SER A 319 -1.85 -21.53 -4.19
CA SER A 319 -2.12 -20.32 -3.38
C SER A 319 -2.80 -19.26 -4.26
N PRO A 320 -4.00 -18.73 -3.90
CA PRO A 320 -4.67 -17.68 -4.65
C PRO A 320 -3.81 -16.42 -4.85
N ASP A 321 -2.96 -16.12 -3.87
CA ASP A 321 -2.09 -14.96 -3.87
C ASP A 321 -0.93 -15.11 -4.87
N ALA A 322 -0.16 -16.19 -4.73
CA ALA A 322 0.94 -16.50 -5.65
C ALA A 322 0.46 -16.67 -7.10
N PHE A 323 -0.76 -17.18 -7.27
CA PHE A 323 -1.41 -17.30 -8.57
C PHE A 323 -1.69 -15.93 -9.21
N VAL A 324 -2.24 -14.98 -8.45
CA VAL A 324 -2.45 -13.62 -8.94
C VAL A 324 -1.13 -12.92 -9.23
N GLN A 325 -0.10 -13.09 -8.39
CA GLN A 325 1.24 -12.54 -8.64
C GLN A 325 1.85 -13.06 -9.95
N VAL A 326 1.81 -14.37 -10.20
CA VAL A 326 2.31 -14.95 -11.46
C VAL A 326 1.47 -14.51 -12.68
N ALA A 327 0.15 -14.31 -12.52
CA ALA A 327 -0.70 -13.72 -13.56
C ALA A 327 -0.37 -12.24 -13.84
N LEU A 328 -0.05 -11.44 -12.82
CA LEU A 328 0.42 -10.06 -12.96
C LEU A 328 1.78 -9.98 -13.68
N GLN A 329 2.69 -10.92 -13.43
CA GLN A 329 3.94 -11.03 -14.21
C GLN A 329 3.65 -11.38 -15.67
N LEU A 330 2.68 -12.28 -15.96
CA LEU A 330 2.28 -12.62 -17.34
C LEU A 330 1.66 -11.42 -18.06
N ALA A 331 0.77 -10.67 -17.40
CA ALA A 331 0.17 -9.45 -17.93
C ALA A 331 1.25 -8.41 -18.27
N PHE A 332 2.16 -8.13 -17.34
CA PHE A 332 3.26 -7.18 -17.56
C PHE A 332 4.18 -7.63 -18.72
N PHE A 333 4.48 -8.92 -18.81
CA PHE A 333 5.30 -9.46 -19.90
C PHE A 333 4.60 -9.34 -21.26
N LYS A 334 3.30 -9.65 -21.36
CA LYS A 334 2.50 -9.43 -22.58
C LYS A 334 2.51 -7.96 -23.02
N CYS A 335 2.45 -7.01 -22.08
CA CYS A 335 2.46 -5.57 -22.40
C CYS A 335 3.85 -5.01 -22.81
N SER A 336 4.96 -5.65 -22.44
CA SER A 336 6.29 -5.02 -22.48
C SER A 336 7.46 -5.88 -23.00
N GLY A 337 7.25 -7.18 -23.20
CA GLY A 337 8.28 -8.13 -23.64
C GLY A 337 9.37 -8.46 -22.60
N LYS A 338 9.23 -8.00 -21.34
CA LYS A 338 10.21 -8.20 -20.26
C LYS A 338 9.53 -8.26 -18.89
N LEU A 339 10.26 -8.75 -17.89
CA LEU A 339 9.93 -8.48 -16.49
C LEU A 339 10.71 -7.26 -15.99
N VAL A 340 10.29 -6.75 -14.83
CA VAL A 340 10.78 -5.53 -14.19
C VAL A 340 10.80 -5.73 -12.68
N SER A 341 11.52 -4.87 -11.94
CA SER A 341 11.44 -4.93 -10.48
C SER A 341 9.98 -4.75 -10.04
N THR A 342 9.47 -5.76 -9.34
CA THR A 342 8.11 -5.83 -8.81
C THR A 342 8.19 -5.76 -7.29
N TYR A 343 7.27 -5.01 -6.68
CA TYR A 343 7.04 -4.99 -5.24
C TYR A 343 5.73 -5.70 -4.89
N GLU A 344 5.75 -6.50 -3.85
CA GLU A 344 4.57 -7.02 -3.17
C GLU A 344 4.73 -6.86 -1.65
N SER A 345 3.69 -6.37 -0.98
CA SER A 345 3.71 -6.11 0.47
C SER A 345 3.55 -7.39 1.31
N ALA A 346 4.62 -7.84 1.98
CA ALA A 346 4.55 -8.92 2.97
C ALA A 346 4.47 -8.37 4.39
N SER A 347 3.36 -8.59 5.10
CA SER A 347 3.27 -8.17 6.50
C SER A 347 4.16 -9.02 7.41
N ILE A 348 5.02 -8.34 8.18
CA ILE A 348 5.89 -8.93 9.21
C ILE A 348 5.33 -8.70 10.63
N ARG A 349 4.02 -8.41 10.76
CA ARG A 349 3.25 -8.24 12.02
C ARG A 349 3.31 -9.40 13.04
N ARG A 350 4.04 -10.48 12.75
CA ARG A 350 4.38 -11.55 13.71
C ARG A 350 5.54 -11.18 14.64
N PHE A 351 6.16 -10.02 14.45
CA PHE A 351 7.22 -9.47 15.28
C PHE A 351 6.78 -8.15 15.92
N ARG A 352 7.45 -7.72 17.00
CA ARG A 352 7.26 -6.39 17.63
C ARG A 352 7.41 -5.27 16.61
N ASP A 353 6.51 -4.29 16.69
CA ASP A 353 6.34 -3.19 15.71
C ASP A 353 6.37 -3.67 14.23
N GLY A 354 5.91 -4.90 13.96
CA GLY A 354 6.08 -5.53 12.65
C GLY A 354 5.29 -4.79 11.55
N ARG A 355 6.02 -4.15 10.64
CA ARG A 355 5.52 -3.46 9.44
C ARG A 355 5.46 -4.42 8.23
N VAL A 356 5.95 -4.01 7.06
CA VAL A 356 6.14 -4.84 5.86
C VAL A 356 7.61 -5.14 5.54
N ASP A 357 7.82 -6.23 4.82
CA ASP A 357 8.98 -6.44 3.93
C ASP A 357 8.47 -6.64 2.48
N ASN A 358 9.38 -6.79 1.52
CA ASN A 358 9.05 -6.92 0.10
C ASN A 358 9.11 -8.37 -0.40
N ILE A 359 8.11 -8.81 -1.15
CA ILE A 359 8.18 -10.00 -2.01
C ILE A 359 8.50 -9.57 -3.45
N ARG A 360 9.59 -10.10 -4.00
CA ARG A 360 10.08 -9.74 -5.34
C ARG A 360 9.53 -10.70 -6.40
N SER A 361 8.28 -10.48 -6.80
CA SER A 361 7.52 -11.40 -7.66
C SER A 361 8.10 -11.64 -9.06
N ALA A 362 8.96 -10.72 -9.54
CA ALA A 362 9.78 -10.93 -10.72
C ALA A 362 10.90 -11.93 -10.38
N THR A 363 10.59 -13.22 -10.49
CA THR A 363 11.51 -14.34 -10.25
C THR A 363 12.02 -14.93 -11.57
N VAL A 364 13.15 -15.65 -11.54
CA VAL A 364 13.66 -16.35 -12.73
C VAL A 364 12.71 -17.47 -13.17
N GLU A 365 11.98 -18.07 -12.22
CA GLU A 365 10.93 -19.04 -12.44
C GLU A 365 9.69 -18.40 -13.10
N ALA A 366 9.25 -17.22 -12.64
CA ALA A 366 8.21 -16.44 -13.32
C ALA A 366 8.63 -16.05 -14.75
N LEU A 367 9.88 -15.60 -14.96
CA LEU A 367 10.40 -15.32 -16.31
C LEU A 367 10.36 -16.56 -17.21
N ALA A 368 10.71 -17.73 -16.66
CA ALA A 368 10.68 -19.00 -17.38
C ALA A 368 9.25 -19.45 -17.73
N PHE A 369 8.26 -19.12 -16.91
CA PHE A 369 6.85 -19.35 -17.18
C PHE A 369 6.29 -18.39 -18.25
N VAL A 370 6.40 -17.07 -18.05
CA VAL A 370 5.77 -16.08 -18.95
C VAL A 370 6.30 -16.18 -20.38
N LYS A 371 7.58 -16.52 -20.56
CA LYS A 371 8.16 -16.84 -21.89
C LYS A 371 7.50 -18.06 -22.52
N SER A 372 7.26 -19.13 -21.78
CA SER A 372 6.57 -20.33 -22.33
C SER A 372 5.09 -20.10 -22.69
N MET A 373 4.50 -19.00 -22.22
CA MET A 373 3.14 -18.55 -22.59
C MET A 373 3.12 -17.58 -23.78
N THR A 374 4.28 -17.05 -24.21
CA THR A 374 4.34 -15.92 -25.17
C THR A 374 5.35 -16.10 -26.31
N ASP A 375 6.23 -17.11 -26.26
CA ASP A 375 7.19 -17.39 -27.33
C ASP A 375 6.57 -18.25 -28.45
N GLU A 376 5.99 -17.56 -29.44
CA GLU A 376 5.47 -18.18 -30.67
C GLU A 376 6.54 -18.87 -31.53
N ARG A 377 7.84 -18.57 -31.33
CA ARG A 377 8.94 -19.14 -32.12
C ARG A 377 9.41 -20.49 -31.58
N SER A 378 9.15 -20.76 -30.31
CA SER A 378 9.46 -22.02 -29.64
C SER A 378 8.26 -22.47 -28.79
N PRO A 379 7.17 -22.95 -29.44
CA PRO A 379 5.95 -23.31 -28.77
C PRO A 379 6.15 -24.50 -27.83
N HIS A 380 6.09 -24.23 -26.52
CA HIS A 380 6.18 -25.24 -25.47
C HIS A 380 4.88 -26.06 -25.39
N THR A 381 5.00 -27.32 -24.97
CA THR A 381 3.82 -28.15 -24.69
C THR A 381 3.06 -27.66 -23.46
N GLU A 382 1.74 -27.92 -23.40
CA GLU A 382 0.92 -27.60 -22.22
C GLU A 382 1.46 -28.24 -20.93
N THR A 383 2.08 -29.43 -21.03
CA THR A 383 2.73 -30.09 -19.90
C THR A 383 3.94 -29.30 -19.37
N GLU A 384 4.75 -28.72 -20.26
CA GLU A 384 5.89 -27.88 -19.88
C GLU A 384 5.44 -26.52 -19.33
N LYS A 385 4.42 -25.90 -19.96
CA LYS A 385 3.79 -24.67 -19.44
C LYS A 385 3.23 -24.90 -18.03
N MET A 386 2.51 -25.99 -17.79
CA MET A 386 2.01 -26.36 -16.46
C MET A 386 3.12 -26.65 -15.45
N LYS A 387 4.23 -27.24 -15.88
CA LYS A 387 5.41 -27.41 -15.02
C LYS A 387 5.97 -26.05 -14.62
N ARG A 388 6.27 -25.18 -15.60
CA ARG A 388 6.83 -23.84 -15.37
C ARG A 388 5.92 -22.96 -14.51
N LEU A 389 4.60 -23.07 -14.67
CA LEU A 389 3.61 -22.44 -13.80
C LEU A 389 3.78 -22.90 -12.34
N ARG A 390 3.82 -24.22 -12.10
CA ARG A 390 4.02 -24.76 -10.73
C ARG A 390 5.37 -24.37 -10.13
N ASP A 391 6.43 -24.36 -10.95
CA ASP A 391 7.76 -23.92 -10.53
C ASP A 391 7.74 -22.42 -10.12
N ALA A 392 7.06 -21.56 -10.88
CA ALA A 392 6.87 -20.13 -10.55
C ALA A 392 6.00 -19.91 -9.31
N LEU A 393 4.89 -20.63 -9.16
CA LEU A 393 4.01 -20.57 -7.98
C LEU A 393 4.73 -21.03 -6.71
N SER A 394 5.58 -22.05 -6.82
CA SER A 394 6.44 -22.53 -5.74
C SER A 394 7.48 -21.47 -5.37
N ALA A 395 8.18 -20.90 -6.35
CA ALA A 395 9.15 -19.83 -6.13
C ALA A 395 8.53 -18.61 -5.43
N GLN A 396 7.35 -18.17 -5.88
CA GLN A 396 6.59 -17.09 -5.25
C GLN A 396 6.24 -17.45 -3.80
N THR A 397 5.60 -18.61 -3.57
CA THR A 397 5.18 -19.05 -2.23
C THR A 397 6.36 -19.15 -1.25
N ASN A 398 7.51 -19.65 -1.71
CA ASN A 398 8.73 -19.72 -0.91
C ASN A 398 9.28 -18.32 -0.57
N TYR A 399 9.19 -17.36 -1.49
CA TYR A 399 9.57 -15.97 -1.24
C TYR A 399 8.57 -15.29 -0.28
N THR A 400 7.26 -15.54 -0.41
CA THR A 400 6.23 -15.10 0.54
C THR A 400 6.55 -15.59 1.95
N ILE A 401 6.88 -16.88 2.11
CA ILE A 401 7.27 -17.47 3.40
C ILE A 401 8.54 -16.79 3.95
N ALA A 402 9.56 -16.56 3.12
CA ALA A 402 10.77 -15.85 3.53
C ALA A 402 10.47 -14.41 3.99
N ALA A 403 9.66 -13.66 3.25
CA ALA A 403 9.32 -12.28 3.59
C ALA A 403 8.53 -12.17 4.90
N ILE A 404 7.44 -12.93 5.06
CA ILE A 404 6.63 -12.90 6.31
C ILE A 404 7.38 -13.45 7.54
N THR A 405 8.49 -14.18 7.35
CA THR A 405 9.39 -14.63 8.43
C THR A 405 10.57 -13.68 8.69
N GLY A 406 10.63 -12.53 8.02
CA GLY A 406 11.71 -11.54 8.18
C GLY A 406 13.04 -11.97 7.56
N MET A 407 13.00 -12.88 6.59
CA MET A 407 14.14 -13.50 5.90
C MET A 407 14.31 -13.05 4.43
N ALA A 408 13.53 -12.04 4.01
CA ALA A 408 13.72 -11.34 2.74
C ALA A 408 14.90 -10.35 2.77
N ILE A 409 15.11 -9.61 1.67
CA ILE A 409 16.34 -8.84 1.45
C ILE A 409 16.18 -7.33 1.61
N ASP A 410 14.98 -6.76 1.42
CA ASP A 410 14.82 -5.32 1.23
C ASP A 410 15.03 -4.55 2.53
N ASN A 411 14.34 -4.94 3.62
CA ASN A 411 14.59 -4.37 4.93
C ASN A 411 16.04 -4.61 5.40
N HIS A 412 16.64 -5.75 5.06
CA HIS A 412 18.02 -6.06 5.46
C HIS A 412 19.04 -5.17 4.74
N LEU A 413 18.96 -5.04 3.42
CA LEU A 413 19.80 -4.13 2.64
C LEU A 413 19.62 -2.67 3.08
N LEU A 414 18.39 -2.25 3.42
CA LEU A 414 18.11 -0.94 3.99
C LEU A 414 18.73 -0.77 5.39
N GLY A 415 18.71 -1.79 6.24
CA GLY A 415 19.35 -1.82 7.55
C GLY A 415 20.88 -1.72 7.49
N LEU A 416 21.50 -2.40 6.53
CA LEU A 416 22.95 -2.31 6.25
C LEU A 416 23.33 -0.90 5.74
N LEU A 417 22.55 -0.33 4.82
CA LEU A 417 22.74 1.06 4.33
C LEU A 417 22.56 2.10 5.46
N LYS A 418 21.56 1.93 6.34
CA LYS A 418 21.36 2.78 7.52
C LYS A 418 22.51 2.61 8.52
N SER A 419 23.02 1.39 8.72
CA SER A 419 24.19 1.12 9.59
C SER A 419 25.47 1.81 9.11
N ALA A 420 25.70 1.91 7.80
CA ALA A 420 26.85 2.65 7.24
C ALA A 420 26.76 4.15 7.55
N LYS A 421 25.56 4.73 7.44
CA LYS A 421 25.31 6.14 7.81
C LYS A 421 25.51 6.41 9.28
N GLU A 422 25.07 5.51 10.17
CA GLU A 422 25.27 5.64 11.62
C GLU A 422 26.72 5.47 12.07
N LEU A 423 27.59 4.99 11.19
CA LEU A 423 29.04 4.96 11.35
C LEU A 423 29.73 6.14 10.63
N ASN A 424 28.96 7.13 10.13
CA ASN A 424 29.42 8.27 9.34
C ASN A 424 30.28 7.90 8.12
N MET A 425 30.02 6.74 7.51
CA MET A 425 30.76 6.26 6.35
C MET A 425 30.20 6.86 5.05
N GLU A 426 31.07 6.97 4.03
CA GLU A 426 30.60 7.15 2.66
C GLU A 426 29.67 6.00 2.24
N ARG A 427 28.75 6.27 1.30
CA ARG A 427 27.74 5.29 0.86
C ARG A 427 28.44 4.08 0.21
N PRO A 428 28.30 2.86 0.77
CA PRO A 428 28.97 1.67 0.23
C PRO A 428 28.64 1.42 -1.24
N GLU A 429 29.64 0.95 -2.00
CA GLU A 429 29.61 0.72 -3.45
C GLU A 429 28.39 -0.08 -3.94
N ILE A 430 28.03 -1.15 -3.22
CA ILE A 430 26.83 -1.98 -3.48
C ILE A 430 25.53 -1.16 -3.49
N PHE A 431 25.45 -0.07 -2.73
CA PHE A 431 24.28 0.81 -2.68
C PHE A 431 24.36 1.96 -3.68
N CYS A 432 25.49 2.14 -4.37
CA CYS A 432 25.68 3.11 -5.44
C CYS A 432 25.53 2.48 -6.84
N ASP A 433 25.69 1.16 -6.95
CA ASP A 433 25.48 0.37 -8.16
C ASP A 433 24.13 0.66 -8.84
N GLU A 434 24.16 0.87 -10.16
CA GLU A 434 22.98 1.02 -11.00
C GLU A 434 22.00 -0.14 -10.84
N THR A 435 22.49 -1.36 -10.60
CA THR A 435 21.62 -2.53 -10.38
C THR A 435 20.84 -2.43 -9.07
N TYR A 436 21.43 -1.89 -7.99
CA TYR A 436 20.71 -1.65 -6.73
C TYR A 436 19.74 -0.47 -6.86
N LEU A 437 20.13 0.58 -7.60
CA LEU A 437 19.24 1.70 -7.88
C LEU A 437 18.05 1.28 -8.77
N ALA A 438 18.26 0.37 -9.73
CA ALA A 438 17.22 -0.19 -10.58
C ALA A 438 16.35 -1.23 -9.86
N SER A 439 16.93 -2.08 -9.00
CA SER A 439 16.18 -3.10 -8.24
C SER A 439 15.17 -2.49 -7.27
N ASN A 440 15.32 -1.21 -6.92
CA ASN A 440 14.41 -0.51 -6.02
C ASN A 440 13.45 0.46 -6.75
N ARG A 441 13.58 0.60 -8.08
CA ARG A 441 12.57 1.28 -8.92
C ARG A 441 11.49 0.28 -9.30
N PHE A 442 10.51 0.10 -8.43
CA PHE A 442 9.44 -0.88 -8.62
C PHE A 442 8.45 -0.41 -9.70
N ILE A 443 8.67 -0.83 -10.94
CA ILE A 443 7.82 -0.51 -12.10
C ILE A 443 6.43 -1.15 -11.96
N LEU A 444 6.30 -2.21 -11.18
CA LEU A 444 5.02 -2.81 -10.83
C LEU A 444 4.94 -2.90 -9.29
N SER A 445 4.04 -2.12 -8.67
CA SER A 445 3.81 -2.14 -7.22
C SER A 445 2.46 -2.80 -6.94
N THR A 446 2.46 -3.84 -6.12
CA THR A 446 1.31 -4.73 -5.92
C THR A 446 1.03 -5.00 -4.45
N SER A 447 -0.21 -5.39 -4.14
CA SER A 447 -0.62 -5.78 -2.79
C SER A 447 -1.96 -6.51 -2.81
N GLN A 448 -2.05 -7.62 -2.08
CA GLN A 448 -3.33 -8.23 -1.74
C GLN A 448 -4.02 -7.42 -0.64
N VAL A 449 -5.31 -7.09 -0.83
CA VAL A 449 -6.18 -6.57 0.23
C VAL A 449 -7.46 -7.42 0.24
N PRO A 450 -7.51 -8.50 1.04
CA PRO A 450 -8.66 -9.39 1.10
C PRO A 450 -9.74 -8.81 2.04
N THR A 451 -10.99 -8.76 1.59
CA THR A 451 -12.11 -8.20 2.38
C THR A 451 -13.26 -9.19 2.50
N ALA A 452 -14.05 -9.09 3.58
CA ALA A 452 -15.22 -9.94 3.80
C ALA A 452 -16.54 -9.33 3.27
N VAL A 453 -16.58 -8.01 3.06
CA VAL A 453 -17.71 -7.26 2.49
C VAL A 453 -17.31 -6.64 1.15
N GLU A 454 -18.29 -6.16 0.40
CA GLU A 454 -18.14 -5.50 -0.91
C GLU A 454 -17.43 -4.15 -0.80
N MET A 455 -16.10 -4.21 -0.69
CA MET A 455 -15.17 -3.07 -0.65
C MET A 455 -13.89 -3.44 -1.41
N PHE A 456 -13.12 -2.43 -1.80
CA PHE A 456 -11.83 -2.63 -2.48
C PHE A 456 -10.84 -1.50 -2.18
N CYS A 457 -9.57 -1.79 -2.48
CA CYS A 457 -8.45 -0.86 -2.33
C CYS A 457 -7.91 -0.44 -3.71
N CYS A 458 -7.50 0.81 -3.84
CA CYS A 458 -6.84 1.35 -5.02
C CYS A 458 -5.68 2.28 -4.62
N TYR A 459 -4.69 2.44 -5.49
CA TYR A 459 -3.58 3.40 -5.33
C TYR A 459 -2.98 3.76 -6.69
N GLY A 460 -2.32 4.92 -6.78
CA GLY A 460 -1.49 5.27 -7.93
C GLY A 460 -0.08 4.65 -7.87
N PRO A 461 0.69 4.64 -8.98
CA PRO A 461 2.00 4.00 -9.04
C PRO A 461 3.09 4.68 -8.19
N VAL A 462 4.08 3.89 -7.76
CA VAL A 462 5.30 4.37 -7.07
C VAL A 462 6.32 5.04 -8.00
N VAL A 463 6.19 4.92 -9.32
CA VAL A 463 7.13 5.51 -10.30
C VAL A 463 6.39 5.96 -11.56
N HIS A 464 6.90 7.01 -12.21
CA HIS A 464 6.24 7.66 -13.36
C HIS A 464 5.90 6.69 -14.50
N ASN A 465 6.78 5.74 -14.80
CA ASN A 465 6.61 4.76 -15.89
C ASN A 465 6.21 3.37 -15.39
N GLY A 466 5.43 3.31 -14.31
CA GLY A 466 5.00 2.06 -13.68
C GLY A 466 3.51 2.00 -13.37
N TYR A 467 3.12 0.92 -12.70
CA TYR A 467 1.75 0.60 -12.31
C TYR A 467 1.59 0.44 -10.79
N GLY A 468 0.43 0.82 -10.26
CA GLY A 468 -0.12 0.28 -9.02
C GLY A 468 -1.14 -0.80 -9.35
N ALA A 469 -1.10 -1.96 -8.69
CA ALA A 469 -2.04 -3.05 -8.93
C ALA A 469 -2.47 -3.70 -7.60
N CYS A 470 -3.58 -3.22 -7.05
CA CYS A 470 -4.20 -3.84 -5.88
C CYS A 470 -5.18 -4.95 -6.30
N TYR A 471 -5.32 -5.99 -5.48
CA TYR A 471 -6.29 -7.05 -5.74
C TYR A 471 -6.98 -7.61 -4.49
N ASN A 472 -8.24 -8.00 -4.65
CA ASN A 472 -9.10 -8.59 -3.63
C ASN A 472 -9.73 -9.89 -4.15
N PRO A 473 -9.15 -11.07 -3.85
CA PRO A 473 -9.67 -12.35 -4.30
C PRO A 473 -10.93 -12.76 -3.52
N GLN A 474 -12.05 -12.89 -4.22
CA GLN A 474 -13.33 -13.38 -3.69
C GLN A 474 -13.60 -14.84 -4.11
N PRO A 475 -14.63 -15.53 -3.58
CA PRO A 475 -14.82 -16.97 -3.81
C PRO A 475 -14.89 -17.35 -5.30
N ASP A 476 -15.64 -16.57 -6.07
CA ASP A 476 -16.08 -16.77 -7.45
C ASP A 476 -15.52 -15.73 -8.44
N HIS A 477 -15.01 -14.60 -7.95
CA HIS A 477 -14.42 -13.51 -8.74
C HIS A 477 -13.15 -12.93 -8.08
N ILE A 478 -12.45 -12.02 -8.77
CA ILE A 478 -11.32 -11.25 -8.22
C ILE A 478 -11.48 -9.79 -8.63
N VAL A 479 -11.47 -8.86 -7.69
CA VAL A 479 -11.44 -7.41 -8.00
C VAL A 479 -9.98 -6.96 -8.12
N PHE A 480 -9.67 -6.23 -9.19
CA PHE A 480 -8.39 -5.58 -9.44
C PHE A 480 -8.58 -4.07 -9.52
N CYS A 481 -7.65 -3.31 -8.95
CA CYS A 481 -7.56 -1.86 -9.17
C CYS A 481 -6.17 -1.56 -9.74
N VAL A 482 -6.13 -1.29 -11.03
CA VAL A 482 -4.90 -1.04 -11.80
C VAL A 482 -4.80 0.44 -12.10
N SER A 483 -3.63 1.02 -11.85
CA SER A 483 -3.34 2.43 -12.12
C SER A 483 -2.05 2.62 -12.88
N SER A 484 -1.97 3.73 -13.62
CA SER A 484 -0.77 4.22 -14.31
C SER A 484 -0.80 5.76 -14.42
N PHE A 485 0.12 6.35 -15.18
CA PHE A 485 0.12 7.79 -15.47
C PHE A 485 -0.04 8.08 -16.96
N TRP A 486 -0.99 8.93 -17.34
CA TRP A 486 -1.27 9.34 -18.73
C TRP A 486 -0.08 10.03 -19.42
N GLU A 487 0.78 10.72 -18.67
CA GLU A 487 2.02 11.32 -19.16
C GLU A 487 3.10 10.27 -19.52
N SER A 488 2.91 9.00 -19.13
CA SER A 488 3.83 7.90 -19.45
C SER A 488 3.35 7.11 -20.67
N THR A 489 3.98 7.36 -21.81
CA THR A 489 3.78 6.62 -23.07
C THR A 489 4.20 5.13 -23.03
N GLN A 490 4.70 4.65 -21.89
CA GLN A 490 5.06 3.26 -21.64
C GLN A 490 3.97 2.47 -20.90
N THR A 491 2.87 3.12 -20.50
CA THR A 491 1.88 2.54 -19.58
C THR A 491 0.43 2.88 -19.98
N SER A 492 -0.48 1.94 -19.78
CA SER A 492 -1.93 2.19 -19.82
C SER A 492 -2.66 1.13 -18.99
N SER A 493 -3.51 1.58 -18.07
CA SER A 493 -4.25 0.72 -17.13
C SER A 493 -5.21 -0.21 -17.86
N ALA A 494 -5.94 0.31 -18.85
CA ALA A 494 -6.86 -0.49 -19.68
C ALA A 494 -6.14 -1.57 -20.51
N VAL A 495 -4.95 -1.28 -21.05
CA VAL A 495 -4.15 -2.28 -21.79
C VAL A 495 -3.63 -3.37 -20.85
N PHE A 496 -3.19 -2.98 -19.65
CA PHE A 496 -2.73 -3.92 -18.63
C PHE A 496 -3.86 -4.80 -18.10
N VAL A 497 -5.03 -4.22 -17.81
CA VAL A 497 -6.26 -4.94 -17.42
C VAL A 497 -6.69 -5.94 -18.48
N LYS A 498 -6.65 -5.57 -19.77
CA LYS A 498 -6.94 -6.50 -20.86
C LYS A 498 -5.97 -7.69 -20.86
N ALA A 499 -4.66 -7.42 -20.82
CA ALA A 499 -3.63 -8.46 -20.81
C ALA A 499 -3.70 -9.37 -19.56
N LEU A 500 -4.14 -8.82 -18.42
CA LEU A 500 -4.38 -9.55 -17.18
C LEU A 500 -5.60 -10.46 -17.27
N ASN A 501 -6.73 -9.97 -17.81
CA ASN A 501 -7.91 -10.80 -18.07
C ASN A 501 -7.59 -11.97 -19.02
N GLU A 502 -6.88 -11.69 -20.12
CA GLU A 502 -6.44 -12.71 -21.09
C GLU A 502 -5.51 -13.74 -20.42
N GLY A 503 -4.49 -13.27 -19.70
CA GLY A 503 -3.55 -14.16 -18.97
C GLY A 503 -4.24 -15.01 -17.89
N LEU A 504 -5.21 -14.48 -17.15
CA LEU A 504 -5.99 -15.23 -16.16
C LEU A 504 -6.85 -16.33 -16.82
N LEU A 505 -7.40 -16.10 -18.00
CA LEU A 505 -8.15 -17.12 -18.75
C LEU A 505 -7.22 -18.19 -19.33
N GLU A 506 -6.08 -17.80 -19.89
CA GLU A 506 -5.05 -18.73 -20.39
C GLU A 506 -4.52 -19.66 -19.28
N ILE A 507 -4.24 -19.13 -18.08
CA ILE A 507 -3.78 -19.93 -16.93
C ILE A 507 -4.87 -20.91 -16.46
N ARG A 508 -6.16 -20.53 -16.54
CA ARG A 508 -7.30 -21.42 -16.23
C ARG A 508 -7.37 -22.57 -17.23
N ASP A 509 -7.28 -22.29 -18.51
CA ASP A 509 -7.44 -23.30 -19.57
C ASP A 509 -6.26 -24.28 -19.59
N LEU A 510 -5.06 -23.76 -19.32
CA LEU A 510 -3.85 -24.54 -19.03
C LEU A 510 -4.01 -25.44 -17.78
N SER A 511 -4.74 -24.97 -16.76
CA SER A 511 -5.01 -25.72 -15.52
C SER A 511 -6.17 -26.73 -15.65
N CYS A 512 -7.08 -26.52 -16.61
CA CYS A 512 -8.23 -27.36 -16.90
C CYS A 512 -8.21 -27.85 -18.36
N PRO A 513 -7.22 -28.69 -18.74
CA PRO A 513 -7.22 -29.33 -20.04
C PRO A 513 -8.52 -30.10 -20.21
N HIS A 514 -9.20 -29.86 -21.34
CA HIS A 514 -10.45 -30.55 -21.64
C HIS A 514 -10.24 -32.07 -21.71
N PRO A 515 -11.26 -32.89 -21.37
CA PRO A 515 -11.23 -34.31 -21.70
C PRO A 515 -10.95 -34.49 -23.19
N ARG A 516 -9.99 -35.36 -23.52
CA ARG A 516 -9.71 -35.81 -24.88
C ARG A 516 -10.49 -37.08 -25.19
#